data_AF-A0A915SCG7-F1
#
_entry.id   AF-A0A915SCG7-F1
#
_cell.length_a   1.000
_cell.length_b   1.000
_cell.length_c   1.000
_cell.angle_alpha   90.00
_cell.angle_beta   90.00
_cell.angle_gamma   90.00
#
_symmetry.space_group_name_H-M   'P 1'
#
loop_
_entity.id
_entity.type
_entity.pdbx_description
1 polymer ?
#
loop_
_entity_poly.entity_id
_entity_poly.type
_entity_poly.pdbx_seq_one_letter_code
_entity_poly.pdbx_strand_id
1 'polypeptide(L)'
;MKIDNMVDNLIMYLNLYRLHSKKIFNKMNNQDMKALLLISYKEDDILNNIKEIINNREIFKEYLNENNYRKAYMVYRNIKDKYDITEKILIDRIEEIIKIRALDIMKSTH
;
A
#
# COMPACT_ATOMS: atom_id res chain seq x y z
N MET A 1 -17.81 -4.59 7.53
CA MET A 1 -17.34 -5.99 7.67
C MET A 1 -15.82 -6.00 7.80
N LYS A 2 -15.18 -7.02 8.39
CA LYS A 2 -13.71 -7.01 8.61
C LYS A 2 -12.88 -6.82 7.32
N ILE A 3 -13.37 -7.34 6.19
CA ILE A 3 -12.74 -7.15 4.87
C ILE A 3 -12.85 -5.69 4.39
N ASP A 4 -13.94 -4.98 4.69
CA ASP A 4 -14.10 -3.58 4.27
C ASP A 4 -13.04 -2.71 4.96
N ASN A 5 -12.86 -2.88 6.27
CA ASN A 5 -11.85 -2.17 7.03
C ASN A 5 -10.42 -2.44 6.51
N MET A 6 -10.15 -3.67 6.06
CA MET A 6 -8.87 -4.02 5.43
C MET A 6 -8.64 -3.22 4.15
N VAL A 7 -9.64 -3.13 3.27
CA VAL A 7 -9.54 -2.34 2.03
C VAL A 7 -9.37 -0.86 2.34
N ASP A 8 -10.17 -0.32 3.25
CA ASP A 8 -10.12 1.09 3.63
C ASP A 8 -8.75 1.46 4.21
N ASN A 9 -8.18 0.60 5.05
CA ASN A 9 -6.83 0.79 5.60
C ASN A 9 -5.75 0.82 4.50
N LEU A 10 -5.77 -0.13 3.56
CA LEU A 10 -4.81 -0.15 2.46
C LEU A 10 -4.93 1.10 1.57
N ILE A 11 -6.14 1.55 1.29
CA ILE A 11 -6.40 2.77 0.53
C ILE A 11 -5.86 3.99 1.28
N MET A 12 -6.09 4.07 2.60
CA MET A 12 -5.56 5.14 3.44
C MET A 12 -4.03 5.18 3.39
N TYR A 13 -3.36 4.05 3.60
CA TYR A 13 -1.89 3.98 3.55
C TYR A 13 -1.33 4.33 2.18
N LEU A 14 -1.96 3.86 1.10
CA LEU A 14 -1.56 4.21 -0.27
C LEU A 14 -1.70 5.71 -0.53
N ASN A 15 -2.78 6.34 -0.05
CA ASN A 15 -2.98 7.78 -0.18
C ASN A 15 -1.94 8.58 0.61
N LEU A 16 -1.57 8.13 1.81
CA LEU A 16 -0.46 8.73 2.58
C LEU A 16 0.86 8.58 1.84
N TYR A 17 1.18 7.39 1.34
CA TYR A 17 2.37 7.12 0.53
C TYR A 17 2.47 8.08 -0.67
N ARG A 18 1.41 8.21 -1.45
CA ARG A 18 1.30 9.16 -2.58
C ARG A 18 1.49 10.61 -2.17
N LEU A 19 0.75 11.05 -1.17
CA LEU A 19 0.77 12.43 -0.69
C LEU A 19 2.16 12.84 -0.20
N HIS A 20 2.78 11.99 0.62
CA HIS A 20 4.07 12.28 1.22
C HIS A 20 5.20 12.20 0.19
N SER A 21 5.17 11.25 -0.75
CA SER A 21 6.10 11.20 -1.89
C SER A 21 6.09 12.51 -2.67
N LYS A 22 4.91 12.98 -3.05
CA LYS A 22 4.74 14.23 -3.81
C LYS A 22 5.23 15.45 -3.02
N LYS A 23 4.86 15.53 -1.74
CA LYS A 23 5.31 16.63 -0.86
C LYS A 23 6.83 16.66 -0.71
N ILE A 24 7.47 15.50 -0.56
CA ILE A 24 8.91 15.38 -0.42
C ILE A 24 9.61 15.76 -1.72
N PHE A 25 9.15 15.23 -2.86
CA PHE A 25 9.69 15.57 -4.18
C PHE A 25 9.71 17.08 -4.42
N ASN A 26 8.62 17.77 -4.09
CA ASN A 26 8.49 19.22 -4.27
C ASN A 26 9.39 20.04 -3.33
N LYS A 27 9.81 19.47 -2.19
CA LYS A 27 10.68 20.13 -1.20
C LYS A 27 12.17 19.84 -1.41
N MET A 28 12.51 18.90 -2.29
CA MET A 28 13.89 18.55 -2.59
C MET A 28 14.47 19.56 -3.59
N ASN A 29 15.68 20.06 -3.29
CA ASN A 29 16.46 20.86 -4.23
C ASN A 29 17.54 20.01 -4.92
N ASN A 30 18.02 18.95 -4.25
CA ASN A 30 19.03 18.05 -4.77
C ASN A 30 18.45 17.13 -5.86
N GLN A 31 19.02 17.21 -7.08
CA GLN A 31 18.54 16.43 -8.23
C GLN A 31 18.79 14.92 -8.09
N ASP A 32 19.90 14.52 -7.47
CA ASP A 32 20.19 13.10 -7.21
C ASP A 32 19.18 12.49 -6.24
N MET A 33 18.79 13.25 -5.21
CA MET A 33 17.74 12.82 -4.27
C MET A 33 16.36 12.72 -4.92
N LYS A 34 16.04 13.63 -5.86
CA LYS A 34 14.83 13.52 -6.68
C LYS A 34 14.83 12.26 -7.53
N ALA A 35 15.95 11.97 -8.22
CA ALA A 35 16.09 10.77 -9.02
C ALA A 35 15.94 9.50 -8.16
N LEU A 36 16.59 9.48 -6.98
CA LEU A 36 16.47 8.37 -6.03
C LEU A 36 15.03 8.15 -5.61
N LEU A 37 14.30 9.21 -5.24
CA LEU A 37 12.89 9.11 -4.87
C LEU A 37 12.02 8.55 -6.01
N LEU A 38 12.25 8.99 -7.25
CA LEU A 38 11.49 8.52 -8.42
C LEU A 38 11.73 7.03 -8.71
N ILE A 39 12.97 6.54 -8.55
CA ILE A 39 13.30 5.12 -8.80
C ILE A 39 12.77 4.22 -7.67
N SER A 40 12.75 4.72 -6.44
CA SER A 40 12.15 4.03 -5.28
C SER A 40 10.62 4.05 -5.30
N TYR A 41 10.00 5.04 -5.94
CA TYR A 41 8.55 5.15 -5.99
C TYR A 41 7.92 4.05 -6.84
N LYS A 42 7.12 3.19 -6.21
CA LYS A 42 6.42 2.08 -6.86
C LYS A 42 5.06 1.89 -6.21
N GLU A 43 4.01 1.75 -7.01
CA GLU A 43 2.64 1.50 -6.50
C GLU A 43 1.85 0.44 -7.27
N ASP A 44 2.33 -0.01 -8.44
CA ASP A 44 1.56 -0.90 -9.32
C ASP A 44 1.21 -2.24 -8.68
N ASP A 45 2.14 -2.86 -7.96
CA ASP A 45 1.93 -4.11 -7.23
C ASP A 45 0.96 -3.93 -6.05
N ILE A 46 1.01 -2.79 -5.35
CA ILE A 46 0.05 -2.45 -4.30
C ILE A 46 -1.35 -2.32 -4.90
N LEU A 47 -1.49 -1.59 -6.00
CA LEU A 47 -2.77 -1.42 -6.71
C LEU A 47 -3.34 -2.75 -7.19
N ASN A 48 -2.48 -3.60 -7.76
CA ASN A 48 -2.88 -4.94 -8.20
C ASN A 48 -3.36 -5.80 -7.03
N ASN A 49 -2.66 -5.77 -5.89
CA ASN A 49 -3.08 -6.51 -4.71
C ASN A 49 -4.41 -5.99 -4.14
N ILE A 50 -4.61 -4.67 -4.07
CA ILE A 50 -5.88 -4.08 -3.61
C ILE A 50 -7.02 -4.50 -4.53
N LYS A 51 -6.82 -4.44 -5.86
CA LYS A 51 -7.82 -4.88 -6.85
C LYS A 51 -8.18 -6.35 -6.66
N GLU A 52 -7.19 -7.20 -6.43
CA GLU A 52 -7.41 -8.63 -6.18
C GLU A 52 -8.20 -8.87 -4.88
N ILE A 53 -7.90 -8.13 -3.81
CA ILE A 53 -8.66 -8.18 -2.55
C ILE A 53 -10.12 -7.76 -2.77
N ILE A 54 -10.35 -6.68 -3.52
CA ILE A 54 -11.71 -6.22 -3.85
C ILE A 54 -12.48 -7.26 -4.65
N ASN A 55 -11.85 -7.89 -5.65
CA ASN A 55 -12.49 -8.96 -6.41
C ASN A 55 -12.83 -10.16 -5.52
N ASN A 56 -11.89 -10.59 -4.66
CA ASN A 56 -12.12 -11.69 -3.73
C ASN A 56 -13.20 -11.36 -2.69
N ARG A 57 -13.36 -10.09 -2.31
CA ARG A 57 -14.45 -9.65 -1.41
C ARG A 57 -15.81 -9.88 -2.04
N GLU A 58 -15.98 -9.64 -3.34
CA GLU A 58 -17.26 -9.90 -4.01
C GLU A 58 -17.54 -11.42 -4.08
N ILE A 59 -16.54 -12.24 -4.43
CA ILE A 59 -16.64 -13.71 -4.38
C ILE A 59 -16.98 -14.21 -2.97
N PHE A 60 -16.38 -13.61 -1.93
CA PHE A 60 -16.69 -13.93 -0.54
C PHE A 60 -18.17 -13.69 -0.21
N LYS A 61 -18.72 -12.54 -0.64
CA LYS A 61 -20.15 -12.22 -0.44
C LYS A 61 -21.06 -13.19 -1.20
N GLU A 62 -20.71 -13.56 -2.42
CA GLU A 62 -21.45 -14.56 -3.20
C GLU A 62 -21.52 -15.88 -2.44
N TYR A 63 -20.38 -16.40 -1.94
CA TYR A 63 -20.39 -17.64 -1.16
C TYR A 63 -21.15 -17.53 0.17
N LEU A 64 -21.19 -16.36 0.81
CA LEU A 64 -22.05 -16.17 1.97
C LEU A 64 -23.53 -16.23 1.60
N ASN A 65 -23.93 -15.59 0.49
CA ASN A 65 -25.32 -15.60 0.01
C ASN A 65 -25.77 -17.02 -0.39
N GLU A 66 -24.86 -17.83 -0.93
CA GLU A 66 -25.09 -19.24 -1.25
C GLU A 66 -25.03 -20.18 -0.02
N ASN A 67 -24.81 -19.66 1.19
CA ASN A 67 -24.56 -20.44 2.41
C ASN A 67 -23.35 -21.40 2.30
N ASN A 68 -22.40 -21.10 1.41
CA ASN A 68 -21.19 -21.89 1.21
C ASN A 68 -20.05 -21.42 2.14
N TYR A 69 -20.25 -21.62 3.44
CA TYR A 69 -19.35 -21.10 4.48
C TYR A 69 -17.90 -21.62 4.37
N ARG A 70 -17.70 -22.86 3.90
CA ARG A 70 -16.37 -23.43 3.71
C ARG A 70 -15.58 -22.66 2.65
N LYS A 71 -16.21 -22.38 1.49
CA LYS A 71 -15.56 -21.59 0.43
C LYS A 71 -15.39 -20.14 0.85
N ALA A 72 -16.39 -19.54 1.51
CA ALA A 72 -16.27 -18.18 2.05
C ALA A 72 -15.07 -18.06 3.01
N TYR A 73 -14.87 -19.03 3.91
CA TYR A 73 -13.73 -19.02 4.82
C TYR A 73 -12.37 -19.11 4.10
N MET A 74 -12.27 -19.95 3.05
CA MET A 74 -11.05 -20.05 2.24
C MET A 74 -10.73 -18.72 1.53
N VAL A 75 -11.74 -18.08 0.94
CA VAL A 75 -11.56 -16.76 0.30
C VAL A 75 -11.16 -15.70 1.33
N TYR A 76 -11.78 -15.70 2.52
CA TYR A 76 -11.40 -14.80 3.60
C TYR A 76 -9.93 -14.97 4.02
N ARG A 77 -9.44 -16.21 4.13
CA ARG A 77 -8.02 -16.49 4.44
C ARG A 77 -7.10 -15.90 3.38
N ASN A 78 -7.40 -16.12 2.10
CA ASN A 78 -6.61 -15.57 1.00
C ASN A 78 -6.60 -14.04 1.00
N ILE A 79 -7.76 -13.41 1.26
CA ILE A 79 -7.86 -11.95 1.42
C ILE A 79 -6.95 -11.48 2.56
N LYS A 80 -7.01 -12.15 3.72
CA LYS A 80 -6.22 -11.78 4.89
C LYS A 80 -4.72 -11.89 4.62
N ASP A 81 -4.27 -13.02 4.06
CA ASP A 81 -2.86 -13.24 3.79
C ASP A 81 -2.32 -12.21 2.78
N LYS A 82 -3.12 -11.86 1.76
CA LYS A 82 -2.78 -10.81 0.78
C LYS A 82 -2.78 -9.41 1.41
N TYR A 83 -3.73 -9.12 2.30
CA TYR A 83 -3.79 -7.87 3.06
C TYR A 83 -2.52 -7.69 3.90
N ASP A 84 -2.16 -8.70 4.70
CA ASP A 84 -1.00 -8.64 5.61
C ASP A 84 0.32 -8.38 4.82
N ILE A 85 0.47 -9.03 3.66
CA ILE A 85 1.62 -8.79 2.76
C ILE A 85 1.59 -7.38 2.19
N THR A 86 0.44 -6.91 1.72
CA THR A 86 0.32 -5.60 1.06
C THR A 86 0.51 -4.46 2.05
N GLU A 87 -0.02 -4.60 3.26
CA GLU A 87 0.17 -3.65 4.36
C GLU A 87 1.66 -3.53 4.70
N LYS A 88 2.38 -4.66 4.82
CA LYS A 88 3.81 -4.66 5.07
C LYS A 88 4.59 -3.94 3.96
N ILE A 89 4.32 -4.25 2.69
CA ILE A 89 4.99 -3.59 1.54
C ILE A 89 4.75 -2.07 1.57
N LEU A 90 3.52 -1.64 1.88
CA LEU A 90 3.18 -0.23 1.99
C LEU A 90 3.97 0.46 3.11
N ILE A 91 4.03 -0.16 4.30
CA ILE A 91 4.78 0.38 5.45
C ILE A 91 6.26 0.48 5.11
N ASP A 92 6.87 -0.58 4.56
CA ASP A 92 8.28 -0.61 4.18
C ASP A 92 8.61 0.54 3.19
N ARG A 93 7.73 0.79 2.21
CA ARG A 93 7.90 1.89 1.25
C ARG A 93 7.70 3.27 1.85
N ILE A 94 6.79 3.42 2.81
CA ILE A 94 6.64 4.68 3.56
C ILE A 94 7.93 4.96 4.35
N GLU A 95 8.52 3.94 4.98
CA GLU A 95 9.80 4.09 5.68
C GLU A 95 10.95 4.47 4.74
N GLU A 96 11.02 3.87 3.55
CA GLU A 96 12.01 4.23 2.52
C GLU A 96 11.94 5.72 2.16
N ILE A 97 10.73 6.25 1.93
CA ILE A 97 10.54 7.68 1.64
C ILE A 97 11.04 8.55 2.81
N ILE A 98 10.74 8.16 4.04
CA ILE A 98 11.19 8.89 5.24
C ILE A 98 12.73 8.91 5.29
N LYS A 99 13.39 7.78 5.00
CA LYS A 99 14.86 7.67 4.94
C LYS A 99 15.44 8.57 3.84
N ILE A 100 14.86 8.56 2.64
CA ILE A 100 15.30 9.44 1.53
C ILE A 100 15.19 10.92 1.94
N ARG A 101 14.08 11.31 2.59
CA ARG A 101 13.93 12.70 3.07
C ARG A 101 14.94 13.06 4.15
N ALA A 102 15.24 12.16 5.08
CA ALA A 102 16.25 12.38 6.11
C ALA A 102 17.64 12.61 5.48
N LEU A 103 18.01 11.80 4.47
CA LEU A 103 19.26 11.96 3.73
C LEU A 103 19.36 13.29 2.99
N ASP A 104 18.28 13.72 2.33
CA ASP A 104 18.20 15.02 1.66
C ASP A 104 18.41 16.20 2.64
N ILE A 105 17.81 16.12 3.83
CA ILE A 105 18.01 17.13 4.89
C ILE A 105 19.47 17.14 5.33
N MET A 106 20.06 15.98 5.64
CA MET A 106 21.46 15.89 6.07
C MET A 106 22.43 16.46 5.03
N LYS A 107 22.23 16.17 3.75
CA LYS A 107 23.05 16.70 2.65
C LYS A 107 22.85 18.20 2.40
N SER A 108 21.71 18.76 2.79
CA SER A 108 21.42 20.19 2.64
C SER A 108 21.97 21.04 3.79
N THR A 109 22.47 20.42 4.86
CA THR A 109 22.96 21.10 6.08
C THR A 109 24.49 21.26 6.09
N HIS A 110 25.16 20.79 5.03
CA HIS A 110 26.60 20.91 4.78
C HIS A 110 26.84 21.63 3.46
#